data_AF-A0A1I8GVM8-F1
#
_entry.id   AF-A0A1I8GVM8-F1
#
_cell.length_a   1.000
_cell.length_b   1.000
_cell.length_c   1.000
_cell.angle_alpha   90.00
_cell.angle_beta   90.00
_cell.angle_gamma   90.00
#
_symmetry.space_group_name_H-M   'P 1'
#
loop_
_entity.id
_entity.type
_entity.pdbx_description
1 polymer ?
#
loop_
_entity_poly.entity_id
_entity_poly.type
_entity_poly.pdbx_seq_one_letter_code
_entity_poly.pdbx_strand_id
1 'polypeptide(L)'
;IRLERERAAREEAESRRKELEDRLAELEGLQESYAREREEQSTRMAEMSRQMEEIQRQRDEIEAARLRAEEIKNQLESEVQMSAEERARLQEENERVQAMVQAKEEEAQAASNELTSMRGELETVRKDLDQTTNRMQDLQTKAAVIVTPHLAELDDEAAGDKKYNFESQENGDMVARDDYREEYMQSHTIKTRLDEMRDEFKTSRKEDQVQTIDRLHESNVKEGRSKFKTLQKIRMGNTKKRIDEFESM
;
A
#
# COMPACT_ATOMS: atom_id res chain seq x y z
N ILE A 1 -2.89 2.75 49.88
CA ILE A 1 -3.14 3.91 48.98
C ILE A 1 -2.09 4.04 47.86
N ARG A 2 -0.82 4.43 48.10
CA ARG A 2 0.15 4.63 46.99
C ARG A 2 0.53 3.33 46.26
N LEU A 3 0.72 2.26 47.02
CA LEU A 3 1.07 0.92 46.51
C LEU A 3 -0.08 0.24 45.76
N GLU A 4 -1.32 0.50 46.16
CA GLU A 4 -2.53 -0.01 45.48
C GLU A 4 -2.77 0.71 44.16
N ARG A 5 -2.56 2.03 44.12
CA ARG A 5 -2.61 2.81 42.87
C ARG A 5 -1.54 2.38 41.88
N GLU A 6 -0.33 2.09 42.35
CA GLU A 6 0.74 1.59 41.49
C GLU A 6 0.45 0.19 40.94
N ARG A 7 -0.13 -0.70 41.76
CA ARG A 7 -0.58 -2.02 41.29
C ARG A 7 -1.71 -1.91 40.28
N ALA A 8 -2.71 -1.07 40.53
CA ALA A 8 -3.82 -0.84 39.59
C ALA A 8 -3.33 -0.27 38.26
N ALA A 9 -2.40 0.69 38.28
CA ALA A 9 -1.81 1.24 37.06
C ALA A 9 -0.99 0.21 36.26
N ARG A 10 -0.29 -0.71 36.95
CA ARG A 10 0.42 -1.82 36.27
C ARG A 10 -0.55 -2.84 35.69
N GLU A 11 -1.57 -3.21 36.44
CA GLU A 11 -2.60 -4.16 35.98
C GLU A 11 -3.38 -3.61 34.78
N GLU A 12 -3.72 -2.32 34.79
CA GLU A 12 -4.34 -1.63 33.64
C GLU A 12 -3.41 -1.59 32.42
N ALA A 13 -2.11 -1.35 32.63
CA ALA A 13 -1.12 -1.37 31.55
C ALA A 13 -0.91 -2.78 30.98
N GLU A 14 -0.85 -3.81 31.82
CA GLU A 14 -0.73 -5.20 31.39
C GLU A 14 -1.99 -5.68 30.67
N SER A 15 -3.18 -5.30 31.16
CA SER A 15 -4.45 -5.61 30.50
C SER A 15 -4.51 -4.97 29.10
N ARG A 16 -4.13 -3.69 28.98
CA ARG A 16 -4.07 -3.01 27.68
C ARG A 16 -3.05 -3.64 26.75
N ARG A 17 -1.89 -4.05 27.26
CA ARG A 17 -0.87 -4.73 26.45
C ARG A 17 -1.41 -6.04 25.91
N LYS A 18 -2.05 -6.85 26.77
CA LYS A 18 -2.63 -8.13 26.37
C LYS A 18 -3.76 -7.95 25.35
N GLU A 19 -4.63 -6.97 25.53
CA GLU A 19 -5.70 -6.66 24.56
C GLU A 19 -5.12 -6.28 23.19
N LEU A 20 -4.03 -5.50 23.15
CA LEU A 20 -3.34 -5.16 21.91
C LEU A 20 -2.64 -6.37 21.28
N GLU A 21 -2.01 -7.23 22.08
CA GLU A 21 -1.40 -8.49 21.63
C GLU A 21 -2.44 -9.43 21.01
N ASP A 22 -3.59 -9.61 21.68
CA ASP A 22 -4.70 -10.44 21.19
C ASP A 22 -5.26 -9.88 19.86
N ARG A 23 -5.40 -8.56 19.76
CA ARG A 23 -5.88 -7.89 18.54
C ARG A 23 -4.87 -7.98 17.39
N LEU A 24 -3.58 -7.93 17.67
CA LEU A 24 -2.53 -8.15 16.67
C LEU A 24 -2.58 -9.59 16.15
N ALA A 25 -2.71 -10.58 17.04
CA ALA A 25 -2.82 -11.98 16.66
C ALA A 25 -4.06 -12.25 15.78
N GLU A 26 -5.20 -11.62 16.07
CA GLU A 26 -6.40 -11.70 15.24
C GLU A 26 -6.19 -11.09 13.85
N LEU A 27 -5.54 -9.93 13.77
CA LEU A 27 -5.23 -9.27 12.51
C LEU A 27 -4.24 -10.08 11.66
N GLU A 28 -3.21 -10.65 12.30
CA GLU A 28 -2.24 -11.54 11.63
C GLU A 28 -2.93 -12.79 11.08
N GLY A 29 -3.83 -13.41 11.86
CA GLY A 29 -4.62 -14.56 11.42
C GLY A 29 -5.53 -14.25 10.23
N LEU A 30 -6.20 -13.10 10.25
CA LEU A 30 -7.02 -12.63 9.13
C LEU A 30 -6.16 -12.35 7.88
N GLN A 31 -5.00 -11.72 8.06
CA GLN A 31 -4.08 -11.44 6.97
C GLN A 31 -3.58 -12.74 6.32
N GLU A 32 -3.26 -13.75 7.12
CA GLU A 32 -2.85 -15.07 6.61
C GLU A 32 -4.00 -15.76 5.87
N SER A 33 -5.24 -15.72 6.38
CA SER A 33 -6.38 -16.29 5.67
C SER A 33 -6.64 -15.60 4.34
N TYR A 34 -6.59 -14.26 4.29
CA TYR A 34 -6.76 -13.52 3.03
C TYR A 34 -5.62 -13.79 2.04
N ALA A 35 -4.39 -13.96 2.52
CA ALA A 35 -3.26 -14.34 1.67
C ALA A 35 -3.46 -15.72 1.03
N ARG A 36 -3.91 -16.70 1.83
CA ARG A 36 -4.24 -18.04 1.34
C ARG A 36 -5.39 -18.03 0.33
N GLU A 37 -6.48 -17.33 0.61
CA GLU A 37 -7.61 -17.19 -0.33
C GLU A 37 -7.19 -16.58 -1.67
N ARG A 38 -6.32 -15.55 -1.64
CA ARG A 38 -5.78 -14.94 -2.85
C ARG A 38 -4.90 -15.91 -3.64
N GLU A 39 -4.06 -16.68 -2.95
CA GLU A 39 -3.21 -17.68 -3.60
C GLU A 39 -4.06 -18.77 -4.28
N GLU A 40 -5.09 -19.26 -3.60
CA GLU A 40 -6.06 -20.20 -4.17
C GLU A 40 -6.82 -19.63 -5.38
N GLN A 41 -7.22 -18.36 -5.32
CA GLN A 41 -7.86 -17.72 -6.48
C GLN A 41 -6.89 -17.58 -7.65
N SER A 42 -5.63 -17.24 -7.37
CA SER A 42 -4.58 -17.12 -8.39
C SER A 42 -4.27 -18.47 -9.05
N THR A 43 -4.21 -19.55 -8.28
CA THR A 43 -3.96 -20.90 -8.83
C THR A 43 -5.13 -21.36 -9.67
N ARG A 44 -6.37 -21.15 -9.22
CA ARG A 44 -7.58 -21.44 -10.00
C ARG A 44 -7.61 -20.65 -11.32
N MET A 45 -7.26 -19.36 -11.31
CA MET A 45 -7.17 -18.58 -12.54
C MET A 45 -6.09 -19.09 -13.51
N ALA A 46 -4.94 -19.53 -12.99
CA ALA A 46 -3.88 -20.10 -13.82
C ALA A 46 -4.30 -21.43 -14.45
N GLU A 47 -4.99 -22.30 -13.69
CA GLU A 47 -5.56 -23.56 -14.21
C GLU A 47 -6.61 -23.29 -15.30
N MET A 48 -7.53 -22.35 -15.04
CA MET A 48 -8.55 -21.93 -16.01
C MET A 48 -7.92 -21.40 -17.30
N SER A 49 -6.89 -20.55 -17.17
CA SER A 49 -6.17 -19.99 -18.33
C SER A 49 -5.50 -21.07 -19.17
N ARG A 50 -4.93 -22.09 -18.52
CA ARG A 50 -4.33 -23.23 -19.21
C ARG A 50 -5.37 -24.09 -19.95
N GLN A 51 -6.53 -24.30 -19.35
CA GLN A 51 -7.64 -25.00 -20.02
C GLN A 51 -8.14 -24.22 -21.25
N MET A 52 -8.24 -22.90 -21.14
CA MET A 52 -8.62 -22.02 -22.25
C MET A 52 -7.63 -22.11 -23.41
N GLU A 53 -6.33 -22.09 -23.14
CA GLU A 53 -5.29 -22.26 -24.18
C GLU A 53 -5.40 -23.62 -24.88
N GLU A 54 -5.68 -24.69 -24.13
CA GLU A 54 -5.83 -26.03 -24.70
C GLU A 54 -7.08 -26.13 -25.60
N ILE A 55 -8.23 -25.59 -25.14
CA ILE A 55 -9.46 -25.53 -25.93
C ILE A 55 -9.25 -24.70 -27.20
N GLN A 56 -8.54 -23.57 -27.08
CA GLN A 56 -8.26 -22.71 -28.22
C GLN A 56 -7.37 -23.41 -29.25
N ARG A 57 -6.36 -24.16 -28.79
CA ARG A 57 -5.52 -24.98 -29.66
C ARG A 57 -6.32 -26.07 -30.38
N GLN A 58 -7.20 -26.76 -29.66
CA GLN A 58 -8.08 -27.77 -30.27
C GLN A 58 -9.01 -27.17 -31.32
N ARG A 59 -9.56 -25.97 -31.05
CA ARG A 59 -10.36 -25.23 -32.03
C ARG A 59 -9.55 -24.93 -33.29
N ASP A 60 -8.33 -24.40 -33.14
CA ASP A 60 -7.47 -24.05 -34.27
C ASP A 60 -7.10 -25.29 -35.10
N GLU A 61 -6.88 -26.44 -34.45
CA GLU A 61 -6.64 -27.72 -35.14
C GLU A 61 -7.87 -28.20 -35.94
N ILE A 62 -9.08 -28.06 -35.38
CA ILE A 62 -10.34 -28.38 -36.08
C ILE A 62 -10.56 -27.44 -37.27
N GLU A 63 -10.28 -26.14 -37.11
CA GLU A 63 -10.43 -25.15 -38.17
C GLU A 63 -9.44 -25.41 -39.33
N ALA A 64 -8.19 -25.76 -39.02
CA ALA A 64 -7.21 -26.17 -40.02
C ALA A 64 -7.62 -27.47 -40.75
N ALA A 65 -8.23 -28.43 -40.04
CA ALA A 65 -8.75 -29.65 -40.65
C ALA A 65 -9.94 -29.36 -41.59
N ARG A 66 -10.83 -28.43 -41.23
CA ARG A 66 -11.94 -27.99 -42.09
C ARG A 66 -11.44 -27.36 -43.39
N LEU A 67 -10.46 -26.46 -43.32
CA LEU A 67 -9.89 -25.82 -44.50
C LEU A 67 -9.27 -26.84 -45.47
N ARG A 68 -8.53 -27.83 -44.95
CA ARG A 68 -7.98 -28.91 -45.78
C ARG A 68 -9.05 -29.77 -46.43
N ALA A 69 -10.12 -30.08 -45.70
CA ALA A 69 -11.25 -30.83 -46.25
C ALA A 69 -11.97 -30.05 -47.36
N GLU A 70 -12.10 -28.72 -47.21
CA GLU A 70 -12.66 -27.84 -48.22
C GLU A 70 -11.79 -27.77 -49.48
N GLU A 71 -10.46 -27.69 -49.33
CA GLU A 71 -9.52 -27.75 -50.46
C GLU A 71 -9.64 -29.07 -51.24
N ILE A 72 -9.67 -30.21 -50.54
CA ILE A 72 -9.83 -31.52 -51.17
C ILE A 72 -11.18 -31.61 -51.89
N LYS A 73 -12.26 -31.12 -51.26
CA LYS A 73 -13.59 -31.07 -51.88
C LYS A 73 -13.58 -30.25 -53.17
N ASN A 74 -12.97 -29.07 -53.17
CA ASN A 74 -12.88 -28.20 -54.34
C ASN A 74 -12.06 -28.85 -55.48
N GLN A 75 -10.97 -29.55 -55.14
CA GLN A 75 -10.19 -30.32 -56.12
C GLN A 75 -11.03 -31.43 -56.74
N LEU A 76 -11.76 -32.20 -55.92
CA LEU A 76 -12.66 -33.24 -56.41
C LEU A 76 -13.79 -32.66 -57.27
N GLU A 77 -14.45 -31.58 -56.85
CA GLU A 77 -15.51 -30.94 -57.64
C GLU A 77 -15.00 -30.47 -59.02
N SER A 78 -13.76 -29.99 -59.10
CA SER A 78 -13.10 -29.67 -60.37
C SER A 78 -12.83 -30.90 -61.24
N GLU A 79 -12.44 -32.03 -60.65
CA GLU A 79 -12.25 -33.31 -61.38
C GLU A 79 -13.59 -33.88 -61.85
N VAL A 80 -14.64 -33.72 -61.05
CA VAL A 80 -15.98 -34.29 -61.26
C VAL A 80 -16.80 -33.52 -62.28
N GLN A 81 -16.48 -32.24 -62.53
CA GLN A 81 -16.94 -31.56 -63.73
C GLN A 81 -16.50 -32.26 -65.04
N MET A 82 -15.54 -33.20 -64.98
CA MET A 82 -15.11 -34.00 -66.13
C MET A 82 -15.74 -35.40 -66.26
N SER A 83 -16.56 -35.92 -65.32
CA SER A 83 -17.11 -37.28 -65.45
C SER A 83 -18.50 -37.50 -64.81
N ALA A 84 -19.42 -38.09 -65.58
CA ALA A 84 -20.85 -38.20 -65.23
C ALA A 84 -21.19 -39.36 -64.26
N GLU A 85 -20.32 -40.34 -64.09
CA GLU A 85 -20.53 -41.48 -63.16
C GLU A 85 -20.10 -41.17 -61.72
N GLU A 86 -19.19 -40.21 -61.52
CA GLU A 86 -18.77 -39.75 -60.19
C GLU A 86 -19.84 -38.92 -59.46
N ARG A 87 -20.71 -38.22 -60.20
CA ARG A 87 -21.80 -37.41 -59.65
C ARG A 87 -22.70 -38.16 -58.67
N ALA A 88 -23.00 -39.43 -58.94
CA ALA A 88 -23.89 -40.21 -58.09
C ALA A 88 -23.25 -40.63 -56.76
N ARG A 89 -21.96 -41.03 -56.77
CA ARG A 89 -21.22 -41.36 -55.55
C ARG A 89 -20.94 -40.13 -54.69
N LEU A 90 -20.67 -39.00 -55.33
CA LEU A 90 -20.34 -37.77 -54.62
C LEU A 90 -21.53 -37.10 -53.99
N GLN A 91 -22.73 -37.33 -54.51
CA GLN A 91 -23.94 -36.84 -53.86
C GLN A 91 -24.14 -37.53 -52.50
N GLU A 92 -23.87 -38.84 -52.43
CA GLU A 92 -23.91 -39.61 -51.18
C GLU A 92 -22.77 -39.22 -50.21
N GLU A 93 -21.56 -38.95 -50.73
CA GLU A 93 -20.42 -38.53 -49.91
C GLU A 93 -20.53 -37.08 -49.41
N ASN A 94 -21.12 -36.17 -50.21
CA ASN A 94 -21.36 -34.78 -49.81
C ASN A 94 -22.48 -34.69 -48.76
N GLU A 95 -23.51 -35.54 -48.83
CA GLU A 95 -24.51 -35.66 -47.75
C GLU A 95 -23.87 -36.17 -46.45
N ARG A 96 -22.94 -37.13 -46.54
CA ARG A 96 -22.21 -37.64 -45.37
C ARG A 96 -21.28 -36.60 -44.76
N VAL A 97 -20.57 -35.85 -45.60
CA VAL A 97 -19.70 -34.75 -45.15
C VAL A 97 -20.54 -33.60 -44.57
N GLN A 98 -21.69 -33.25 -45.17
CA GLN A 98 -22.61 -32.26 -44.61
C GLN A 98 -23.15 -32.66 -43.24
N ALA A 99 -23.53 -33.93 -43.05
CA ALA A 99 -23.95 -34.44 -41.74
C ALA A 99 -22.81 -34.36 -40.71
N MET A 100 -21.58 -34.64 -41.12
CA MET A 100 -20.39 -34.53 -40.26
C MET A 100 -20.03 -33.07 -39.93
N VAL A 101 -20.20 -32.15 -40.89
CA VAL A 101 -20.03 -30.71 -40.69
C VAL A 101 -21.08 -30.17 -39.73
N GLN A 102 -22.36 -30.53 -39.90
CA GLN A 102 -23.43 -30.14 -38.97
C GLN A 102 -23.17 -30.65 -37.56
N ALA A 103 -22.79 -31.92 -37.40
CA ALA A 103 -22.43 -32.46 -36.08
C ALA A 103 -21.24 -31.70 -35.45
N LYS A 104 -20.25 -31.30 -36.26
CA LYS A 104 -19.12 -30.48 -35.80
C LYS A 104 -19.50 -29.03 -35.50
N GLU A 105 -20.50 -28.46 -36.17
CA GLU A 105 -21.03 -27.13 -35.84
C GLU A 105 -21.80 -27.16 -34.52
N GLU A 106 -22.63 -28.18 -34.28
CA GLU A 106 -23.33 -28.35 -33.00
C GLU A 106 -22.36 -28.53 -31.83
N GLU A 107 -21.29 -29.30 -32.02
CA GLU A 107 -20.21 -29.47 -31.03
C GLU A 107 -19.46 -28.14 -30.77
N ALA A 108 -19.16 -27.38 -31.82
CA ALA A 108 -18.52 -26.05 -31.70
C ALA A 108 -19.45 -25.03 -31.01
N GLN A 109 -20.76 -25.10 -31.27
CA GLN A 109 -21.75 -24.25 -30.63
C GLN A 109 -21.86 -24.55 -29.14
N ALA A 110 -21.85 -25.84 -28.76
CA ALA A 110 -21.84 -26.27 -27.36
C ALA A 110 -20.58 -25.78 -26.64
N ALA A 111 -19.40 -25.96 -27.24
CA ALA A 111 -18.13 -25.46 -26.70
C ALA A 111 -18.11 -23.93 -26.56
N SER A 112 -18.68 -23.19 -27.51
CA SER A 112 -18.81 -21.72 -27.43
C SER A 112 -19.71 -21.26 -26.28
N ASN A 113 -20.79 -21.98 -26.00
CA ASN A 113 -21.69 -21.68 -24.89
C ASN A 113 -20.99 -21.94 -23.53
N GLU A 114 -20.23 -23.02 -23.44
CA GLU A 114 -19.43 -23.36 -22.25
C GLU A 114 -18.32 -22.33 -22.00
N LEU A 115 -17.61 -21.91 -23.05
CA LEU A 115 -16.67 -20.78 -23.03
C LEU A 115 -17.30 -19.47 -22.51
N THR A 116 -18.54 -19.21 -22.91
CA THR A 116 -19.27 -18.01 -22.47
C THR A 116 -19.64 -18.09 -20.99
N SER A 117 -20.04 -19.27 -20.50
CA SER A 117 -20.29 -19.51 -19.07
C SER A 117 -19.00 -19.30 -18.25
N MET A 118 -17.90 -19.91 -18.67
CA MET A 118 -16.58 -19.82 -18.02
C MET A 118 -16.06 -18.38 -17.98
N ARG A 119 -16.30 -17.60 -19.05
CA ARG A 119 -15.98 -16.17 -19.09
C ARG A 119 -16.79 -15.37 -18.07
N GLY A 120 -18.06 -15.70 -17.88
CA GLY A 120 -18.92 -15.08 -16.86
C GLY A 120 -18.41 -15.36 -15.44
N GLU A 121 -17.99 -16.60 -15.17
CA GLU A 121 -17.41 -16.99 -13.89
C GLU A 121 -16.08 -16.26 -13.61
N LEU A 122 -15.21 -16.11 -14.62
CA LEU A 122 -13.98 -15.31 -14.50
C LEU A 122 -14.26 -13.84 -14.19
N GLU A 123 -15.32 -13.26 -14.75
CA GLU A 123 -15.71 -11.88 -14.47
C GLU A 123 -16.20 -11.71 -13.03
N THR A 124 -16.87 -12.73 -12.47
CA THR A 124 -17.24 -12.74 -11.05
C THR A 124 -16.02 -12.88 -10.12
N VAL A 125 -15.10 -13.79 -10.42
CA VAL A 125 -13.86 -13.98 -9.64
C VAL A 125 -12.99 -12.72 -9.69
N ARG A 126 -12.92 -12.05 -10.84
CA ARG A 126 -12.21 -10.77 -10.98
C ARG A 126 -12.82 -9.68 -10.11
N LYS A 127 -14.15 -9.57 -10.07
CA LYS A 127 -14.85 -8.62 -9.19
C LYS A 127 -14.57 -8.90 -7.72
N ASP A 128 -14.51 -10.17 -7.31
CA ASP A 128 -14.22 -10.54 -5.93
C ASP A 128 -12.76 -10.22 -5.55
N LEU A 129 -11.82 -10.42 -6.48
CA LEU A 129 -10.41 -10.02 -6.31
C LEU A 129 -10.28 -8.49 -6.19
N ASP A 130 -10.98 -7.72 -7.00
CA ASP A 130 -11.01 -6.26 -6.91
C ASP A 130 -11.63 -5.80 -5.57
N GLN A 131 -12.62 -6.52 -5.04
CA GLN A 131 -13.20 -6.20 -3.73
C GLN A 131 -12.27 -6.52 -2.56
N THR A 132 -11.53 -7.64 -2.60
CA THR A 132 -10.58 -8.01 -1.56
C THR A 132 -9.34 -7.11 -1.55
N THR A 133 -8.84 -6.75 -2.73
CA THR A 133 -7.72 -5.79 -2.88
C THR A 133 -8.08 -4.39 -2.37
N ASN A 134 -9.28 -3.89 -2.68
CA ASN A 134 -9.75 -2.60 -2.17
C ASN A 134 -9.92 -2.59 -0.65
N ARG A 135 -10.37 -3.69 -0.02
CA ARG A 135 -10.46 -3.81 1.45
C ARG A 135 -9.08 -3.79 2.11
N MET A 136 -8.08 -4.43 1.48
CA MET A 136 -6.69 -4.40 1.96
C MET A 136 -6.07 -3.01 1.85
N GLN A 137 -6.32 -2.28 0.76
CA GLN A 137 -5.88 -0.89 0.64
C GLN A 137 -6.52 0.01 1.71
N ASP A 138 -7.80 -0.19 2.04
CA ASP A 138 -8.48 0.56 3.11
C ASP A 138 -7.94 0.21 4.52
N LEU A 139 -7.41 -0.99 4.73
CA LEU A 139 -6.70 -1.36 5.96
C LEU A 139 -5.26 -0.81 6.00
N GLN A 140 -4.55 -0.79 4.86
CA GLN A 140 -3.22 -0.19 4.74
C GLN A 140 -3.25 1.34 4.91
N THR A 141 -4.23 2.04 4.36
CA THR A 141 -4.36 3.51 4.54
C THR A 141 -4.70 3.88 5.98
N LYS A 142 -5.43 3.03 6.72
CA LYS A 142 -5.67 3.19 8.16
C LYS A 142 -4.43 2.91 9.02
N ALA A 143 -3.43 2.19 8.50
CA ALA A 143 -2.13 1.97 9.16
C ALA A 143 -1.06 3.00 8.77
N ALA A 144 -1.20 3.70 7.63
CA ALA A 144 -0.20 4.62 7.06
C ALA A 144 -0.24 6.07 7.61
N VAL A 145 -0.45 6.25 8.92
CA VAL A 145 -0.23 7.56 9.61
C VAL A 145 1.19 7.66 10.20
N ILE A 146 2.08 6.74 9.83
CA ILE A 146 3.46 6.69 10.36
C ILE A 146 4.40 7.42 9.39
N VAL A 147 4.83 8.61 9.85
CA VAL A 147 6.13 9.28 9.64
C VAL A 147 6.98 8.80 8.46
N THR A 148 7.22 9.73 7.53
CA THR A 148 8.30 9.77 6.52
C THR A 148 9.43 8.75 6.71
N PRO A 149 9.68 7.84 5.76
CA PRO A 149 10.82 6.94 5.79
C PRO A 149 12.04 7.66 5.20
N HIS A 150 12.94 8.13 6.05
CA HIS A 150 14.30 8.49 5.61
C HIS A 150 15.35 7.70 6.40
N LEU A 151 15.11 6.40 6.53
CA LEU A 151 16.03 5.48 7.19
C LEU A 151 16.05 4.11 6.49
N ALA A 152 16.04 4.12 5.16
CA ALA A 152 16.35 2.93 4.37
C ALA A 152 17.80 3.08 3.85
N GLU A 153 18.59 2.01 4.05
CA GLU A 153 19.91 1.74 3.46
C GLU A 153 21.13 2.47 4.07
N LEU A 154 21.56 1.96 5.23
CA LEU A 154 23.00 1.88 5.54
C LEU A 154 23.51 0.55 4.97
N ASP A 155 23.69 0.50 3.65
CA ASP A 155 24.56 -0.49 3.02
C ASP A 155 25.97 0.13 2.91
N ASP A 156 26.93 -0.52 3.55
CA ASP A 156 28.29 -0.04 3.79
C ASP A 156 29.17 -0.34 2.56
N GLU A 157 28.74 0.15 1.40
CA GLU A 157 29.47 0.02 0.14
C GLU A 157 30.07 1.37 -0.28
N ALA A 158 31.39 1.32 -0.45
CA ALA A 158 32.35 2.25 -1.05
C ALA A 158 32.00 3.75 -1.07
N ALA A 159 32.89 4.54 -0.45
CA ALA A 159 33.00 5.99 -0.55
C ALA A 159 33.12 6.48 -2.01
N GLY A 160 31.98 6.61 -2.68
CA GLY A 160 31.82 7.36 -3.92
C GLY A 160 30.92 8.56 -3.64
N ASP A 161 31.51 9.74 -3.49
CA ASP A 161 30.93 11.09 -3.59
C ASP A 161 29.38 11.17 -3.55
N LYS A 162 28.76 10.73 -2.44
CA LYS A 162 27.30 10.79 -2.27
C LYS A 162 26.91 12.24 -1.97
N LYS A 163 26.54 12.99 -3.03
CA LYS A 163 25.92 14.31 -2.88
C LYS A 163 24.48 14.13 -2.40
N TYR A 164 24.25 14.29 -1.10
CA TYR A 164 22.91 14.40 -0.55
C TYR A 164 22.27 15.70 -1.06
N ASN A 165 21.27 15.58 -1.93
CA ASN A 165 20.44 16.71 -2.34
C ASN A 165 19.23 16.77 -1.39
N PHE A 166 19.18 17.81 -0.55
CA PHE A 166 18.01 18.08 0.28
C PHE A 166 17.13 19.09 -0.47
N GLU A 167 16.18 18.59 -1.24
CA GLU A 167 15.09 19.41 -1.76
C GLU A 167 14.03 19.55 -0.66
N SER A 168 14.09 20.68 0.05
CA SER A 168 13.04 21.03 1.00
C SER A 168 11.76 21.27 0.21
N GLN A 169 10.80 20.36 0.30
CA GLN A 169 9.46 20.55 -0.22
C GLN A 169 8.90 21.86 0.37
N GLU A 170 8.47 22.78 -0.50
CA GLU A 170 7.82 24.04 -0.09
C GLU A 170 6.48 23.68 0.53
N ASN A 171 6.47 23.48 1.85
CA ASN A 171 5.23 23.22 2.58
C ASN A 171 4.41 24.52 2.65
N GLY A 172 3.17 24.41 2.18
CA GLY A 172 2.18 25.47 2.17
C GLY A 172 1.85 26.01 3.57
N ASP A 173 1.48 27.29 3.57
CA ASP A 173 1.06 28.16 4.68
C ASP A 173 1.87 27.99 5.98
N MET A 174 2.99 28.71 6.05
CA MET A 174 3.74 28.87 7.29
C MET A 174 2.84 29.55 8.33
N VAL A 175 2.60 28.88 9.46
CA VAL A 175 1.94 29.45 10.63
C VAL A 175 2.51 30.84 10.92
N ALA A 176 1.63 31.82 11.08
CA ALA A 176 1.99 33.21 11.30
C ALA A 176 3.06 33.34 12.38
N ARG A 177 4.18 33.93 11.98
CA ARG A 177 5.42 33.98 12.77
C ARG A 177 5.26 34.62 14.15
N ASP A 178 4.23 35.43 14.34
CA ASP A 178 4.02 36.26 15.51
C ASP A 178 3.14 35.62 16.61
N ASP A 179 2.49 34.47 16.34
CA ASP A 179 1.50 33.89 17.26
C ASP A 179 2.06 32.87 18.27
N TYR A 180 3.38 32.64 18.28
CA TYR A 180 4.02 31.70 19.21
C TYR A 180 4.22 32.31 20.60
N ARG A 181 3.17 32.26 21.42
CA ARG A 181 3.24 32.51 22.87
C ARG A 181 3.43 31.20 23.63
N GLU A 182 4.30 31.22 24.64
CA GLU A 182 4.40 30.13 25.61
C GLU A 182 3.08 29.98 26.38
N GLU A 183 2.48 28.79 26.35
CA GLU A 183 1.19 28.47 27.00
C GLU A 183 1.18 28.85 28.50
N TYR A 184 2.30 28.66 29.20
CA TYR A 184 2.42 29.04 30.62
C TYR A 184 2.46 30.57 30.85
N MET A 185 2.79 31.38 29.84
CA MET A 185 2.69 32.85 29.92
C MET A 185 1.25 33.34 29.69
N GLN A 186 0.38 32.53 29.06
CA GLN A 186 -1.04 32.83 28.87
C GLN A 186 -1.90 32.26 30.01
N SER A 187 -1.57 31.06 30.48
CA SER A 187 -2.29 30.40 31.55
C SER A 187 -1.84 30.92 32.91
N HIS A 188 -2.64 31.81 33.49
CA HIS A 188 -2.39 32.38 34.81
C HIS A 188 -2.24 31.29 35.89
N THR A 189 -3.00 30.20 35.77
CA THR A 189 -2.95 29.07 36.72
C THR A 189 -1.62 28.32 36.67
N ILE A 190 -1.07 28.09 35.47
CA ILE A 190 0.23 27.41 35.31
C ILE A 190 1.35 28.29 35.86
N LYS A 191 1.32 29.59 35.56
CA LYS A 191 2.35 30.52 36.05
C LYS A 191 2.36 30.60 37.58
N THR A 192 1.20 30.79 38.20
CA THR A 192 1.08 30.85 39.66
C THR A 192 1.59 29.56 40.30
N ARG A 193 1.23 28.40 39.74
CA ARG A 193 1.71 27.10 40.25
C ARG A 193 3.22 26.93 40.13
N LEU A 194 3.83 27.41 39.05
CA LEU A 194 5.30 27.39 38.89
C LEU A 194 6.00 28.30 39.90
N ASP A 195 5.44 29.49 40.16
CA ASP A 195 5.97 30.43 41.15
C ASP A 195 5.86 29.85 42.58
N GLU A 196 4.73 29.22 42.93
CA GLU A 196 4.55 28.50 44.19
C GLU A 196 5.58 27.37 44.37
N MET A 197 5.72 26.48 43.37
CA MET A 197 6.70 25.40 43.43
C MET A 197 8.14 25.93 43.52
N ARG A 198 8.44 27.04 42.86
CA ARG A 198 9.74 27.70 42.95
C ARG A 198 10.02 28.17 44.37
N ASP A 199 9.03 28.76 45.04
CA ASP A 199 9.17 29.23 46.42
C ASP A 199 9.32 28.07 47.41
N GLU A 200 8.58 26.97 47.22
CA GLU A 200 8.72 25.75 48.02
C GLU A 200 10.13 25.17 47.89
N PHE A 201 10.65 25.03 46.67
CA PHE A 201 11.95 24.42 46.42
C PHE A 201 13.15 25.31 46.81
N LYS A 202 13.00 26.64 46.91
CA LYS A 202 14.09 27.55 47.36
C LYS A 202 14.67 27.13 48.70
N THR A 203 13.84 26.65 49.62
CA THR A 203 14.26 26.27 50.98
C THR A 203 15.11 24.99 51.01
N SER A 204 14.90 24.10 50.04
CA SER A 204 15.56 22.79 49.96
C SER A 204 16.68 22.75 48.92
N ARG A 205 17.00 23.91 48.31
CA ARG A 205 18.00 24.01 47.24
C ARG A 205 19.41 23.84 47.80
N LYS A 206 20.17 22.94 47.17
CA LYS A 206 21.57 22.65 47.49
C LYS A 206 22.49 23.34 46.50
N GLU A 207 23.12 24.44 46.92
CA GLU A 207 23.90 25.27 45.99
C GLU A 207 25.20 24.64 45.51
N ASP A 208 25.71 23.65 46.25
CA ASP A 208 26.84 22.81 45.86
C ASP A 208 26.52 21.86 44.69
N GLN A 209 25.22 21.58 44.43
CA GLN A 209 24.78 20.66 43.37
C GLN A 209 24.23 21.37 42.12
N VAL A 210 24.30 22.70 42.06
CA VAL A 210 23.78 23.47 40.92
C VAL A 210 24.66 23.27 39.69
N GLN A 211 24.07 22.79 38.61
CA GLN A 211 24.75 22.55 37.34
C GLN A 211 24.89 23.85 36.54
N THR A 212 25.78 23.84 35.55
CA THR A 212 25.99 24.99 34.65
C THR A 212 24.71 25.38 33.90
N ILE A 213 23.90 24.39 33.50
CA ILE A 213 22.63 24.63 32.81
C ILE A 213 21.60 25.34 33.69
N ASP A 214 21.59 25.05 34.99
CA ASP A 214 20.71 25.70 35.96
C ASP A 214 21.06 27.18 36.09
N ARG A 215 22.35 27.50 36.23
CA ARG A 215 22.83 28.90 36.28
C ARG A 215 22.48 29.66 35.01
N LEU A 216 22.61 29.02 33.84
CA LEU A 216 22.23 29.61 32.56
C LEU A 216 20.71 29.85 32.48
N HIS A 217 19.91 28.89 32.93
CA HIS A 217 18.46 29.04 33.01
C HIS A 217 18.07 30.20 33.93
N GLU A 218 18.68 30.31 35.11
CA GLU A 218 18.41 31.41 36.04
C GLU A 218 18.79 32.77 35.49
N SER A 219 19.93 32.89 34.81
CA SER A 219 20.32 34.10 34.10
C SER A 219 19.31 34.46 33.00
N ASN A 220 18.87 33.47 32.21
CA ASN A 220 17.85 33.69 31.18
C ASN A 220 16.51 34.16 31.77
N VAL A 221 16.04 33.53 32.85
CA VAL A 221 14.80 33.92 33.54
C VAL A 221 14.94 35.32 34.15
N LYS A 222 16.09 35.63 34.77
CA LYS A 222 16.37 36.96 35.37
C LYS A 222 16.38 38.06 34.32
N GLU A 223 16.88 37.78 33.12
CA GLU A 223 16.86 38.69 31.98
C GLU A 223 15.52 38.69 31.21
N GLY A 224 14.53 37.92 31.67
CA GLY A 224 13.22 37.82 31.03
C GLY A 224 13.24 37.15 29.65
N ARG A 225 14.31 36.40 29.34
CA ARG A 225 14.46 35.61 28.12
C ARG A 225 13.62 34.34 28.23
N SER A 226 12.92 34.03 27.15
CA SER A 226 12.17 32.77 27.00
C SER A 226 12.51 32.11 25.67
N LYS A 227 12.02 30.88 25.42
CA LYS A 227 12.35 30.14 24.19
C LYS A 227 11.92 30.94 22.97
N PHE A 228 10.67 31.40 22.94
CA PHE A 228 10.13 32.14 21.78
C PHE A 228 10.73 33.53 21.64
N LYS A 229 10.90 34.29 22.74
CA LYS A 229 11.56 35.60 22.70
C LYS A 229 13.00 35.51 22.18
N THR A 230 13.73 34.47 22.58
CA THR A 230 15.11 34.25 22.13
C THR A 230 15.13 33.83 20.67
N LEU A 231 14.25 32.92 20.24
CA LEU A 231 14.11 32.54 18.83
C LEU A 231 13.74 33.72 17.93
N GLN A 232 12.86 34.60 18.38
CA GLN A 232 12.51 35.83 17.67
C GLN A 232 13.76 36.71 17.51
N LYS A 233 14.50 36.95 18.59
CA LYS A 233 15.71 37.79 18.61
C LYS A 233 16.82 37.28 17.70
N ILE A 234 17.20 35.99 17.80
CA ILE A 234 18.30 35.43 16.98
C ILE A 234 17.95 35.26 15.50
N ARG A 235 16.66 35.31 15.16
CA ARG A 235 16.17 35.24 13.79
C ARG A 235 15.83 36.63 13.23
N MET A 236 16.12 37.72 13.95
CA MET A 236 16.00 39.07 13.43
C MET A 236 17.04 39.35 12.34
N GLY A 237 16.68 40.17 11.36
CA GLY A 237 17.54 40.47 10.21
C GLY A 237 17.42 39.45 9.08
N ASN A 238 18.03 39.78 7.95
CA ASN A 238 18.01 38.90 6.78
C ASN A 238 18.97 37.71 6.96
N THR A 239 18.86 36.71 6.08
CA THR A 239 19.71 35.51 6.13
C THR A 239 21.20 35.86 6.04
N LYS A 240 21.57 36.81 5.18
CA LYS A 240 22.97 37.26 5.04
C LYS A 240 23.53 37.78 6.37
N LYS A 241 22.84 38.70 7.04
CA LYS A 241 23.28 39.25 8.33
C LYS A 241 23.48 38.16 9.38
N ARG A 242 22.59 37.16 9.44
CA ARG A 242 22.71 36.05 10.39
C ARG A 242 23.88 35.12 10.07
N ILE A 243 24.21 34.96 8.78
CA ILE A 243 25.42 34.23 8.35
C ILE A 243 26.66 35.05 8.70
N ASP A 244 26.70 36.34 8.38
CA ASP A 244 27.83 37.24 8.68
C ASP A 244 28.11 37.29 10.20
N GLU A 245 27.07 37.38 11.04
CA GLU A 245 27.19 37.30 12.50
C GLU A 245 27.77 35.95 12.94
N PHE A 246 27.33 34.84 12.36
CA PHE A 246 27.82 33.50 12.67
C PHE A 246 29.30 33.30 12.26
N GLU A 247 29.71 33.80 11.10
CA GLU A 247 31.12 33.72 10.64
C GLU A 247 32.06 34.60 11.46
N SER A 248 31.52 35.60 12.18
CA SER A 248 32.29 36.49 13.06
C SER A 248 32.45 36.01 14.50
N MET A 249 31.76 34.93 14.89
CA MET A 249 31.82 34.33 16.24
C MET A 249 33.04 33.41 16.41
#